data_AF-A0A662FNM8-F1
#
_entry.id   AF-A0A662FNM8-F1
#
_cell.length_a   1.000
_cell.length_b   1.000
_cell.length_c   1.000
_cell.angle_alpha   90.00
_cell.angle_beta   90.00
_cell.angle_gamma   90.00
#
_symmetry.space_group_name_H-M   'P 1'
#
loop_
_entity.id
_entity.type
_entity.pdbx_description
1 polymer ?
#
loop_
_entity_poly.entity_id
_entity_poly.type
_entity_poly.pdbx_seq_one_letter_code
_entity_poly.pdbx_strand_id
1 'polypeptide(L)'
;MNRILGILLVIIVALSIASVFTIAVEAKPKIVRRTVRFSGVVEKVGDKGLKVYVERINRSIPLFCGGKWVKDREVYNWSEIKDLFNDGMEIRVLATVVRANNRSVPVALVIKADNFTIYRARLVKLIRRRIYRWIRSHARKATFNATVSEIGDNYIIVTKGNITGLVVMKGKWVSENGTEVDWRDYISPNTDVTIRGFVVKLPRERKGAKYLVIPLGIKIGDTIIKRARR
;
A
#
# COMPACT_ATOMS: atom_id res chain seq x y z
N MET A 1 -8.44 3.27 17.35
CA MET A 1 -7.33 3.89 16.55
C MET A 1 -6.47 2.95 15.64
N ASN A 2 -6.00 1.76 16.08
CA ASN A 2 -4.97 0.96 15.35
C ASN A 2 -5.38 0.24 14.04
N ARG A 3 -6.66 -0.13 13.86
CA ARG A 3 -7.11 -0.88 12.67
C ARG A 3 -7.37 0.00 11.44
N ILE A 4 -7.85 1.23 11.63
CA ILE A 4 -8.20 2.19 10.56
C ILE A 4 -6.95 2.74 9.89
N LEU A 5 -5.95 3.11 10.70
CA LEU A 5 -4.59 3.39 10.21
C LEU A 5 -4.01 2.19 9.48
N GLY A 6 -4.24 0.97 9.99
CA GLY A 6 -3.80 -0.29 9.40
C GLY A 6 -4.34 -0.54 7.99
N ILE A 7 -5.57 -0.11 7.68
CA ILE A 7 -6.21 -0.27 6.37
C ILE A 7 -5.84 0.87 5.41
N LEU A 8 -5.72 2.12 5.89
CA LEU A 8 -5.14 3.25 5.13
C LEU A 8 -3.73 2.93 4.64
N LEU A 9 -2.98 2.28 5.53
CA LEU A 9 -1.65 1.77 5.26
C LEU A 9 -1.64 0.64 4.24
N VAL A 10 -2.71 -0.13 4.07
CA VAL A 10 -2.81 -1.10 2.94
C VAL A 10 -2.84 -0.36 1.61
N ILE A 11 -3.56 0.77 1.52
CA ILE A 11 -3.69 1.54 0.28
C ILE A 11 -2.39 2.28 -0.04
N ILE A 12 -1.77 2.94 0.96
CA ILE A 12 -0.45 3.54 0.75
C ILE A 12 0.57 2.45 0.42
N VAL A 13 0.56 1.28 1.09
CA VAL A 13 1.45 0.16 0.77
C VAL A 13 1.18 -0.41 -0.63
N ALA A 14 -0.06 -0.66 -1.03
CA ALA A 14 -0.40 -1.12 -2.38
C ALA A 14 0.03 -0.10 -3.46
N LEU A 15 -0.17 1.20 -3.22
CA LEU A 15 0.25 2.28 -4.12
C LEU A 15 1.77 2.52 -4.12
N SER A 16 2.45 2.30 -2.99
CA SER A 16 3.91 2.36 -2.85
C SER A 16 4.57 1.19 -3.56
N ILE A 17 3.94 0.01 -3.51
CA ILE A 17 4.51 -1.17 -4.12
C ILE A 17 4.30 -1.15 -5.64
N ALA A 18 3.17 -0.63 -6.13
CA ALA A 18 3.03 -0.31 -7.55
C ALA A 18 4.17 0.61 -8.04
N SER A 19 4.56 1.63 -7.25
CA SER A 19 5.72 2.48 -7.57
C SER A 19 7.09 1.79 -7.43
N VAL A 20 7.23 0.76 -6.58
CA VAL A 20 8.48 -0.03 -6.54
C VAL A 20 8.62 -0.88 -7.82
N PHE A 21 7.50 -1.26 -8.44
CA PHE A 21 7.50 -1.96 -9.73
C PHE A 21 7.58 -1.02 -10.95
N THR A 22 6.97 0.18 -10.96
CA THR A 22 7.13 1.11 -12.10
C THR A 22 8.50 1.79 -12.17
N ILE A 23 9.25 1.90 -11.05
CA ILE A 23 10.66 2.36 -11.08
C ILE A 23 11.61 1.28 -11.66
N ALA A 24 11.12 0.07 -11.93
CA ALA A 24 11.95 -1.08 -12.27
C ALA A 24 12.00 -1.45 -13.75
N VAL A 25 11.63 -0.54 -14.67
CA VAL A 25 11.87 -0.76 -16.10
C VAL A 25 13.30 -0.35 -16.51
N GLU A 26 13.96 0.61 -15.83
CA GLU A 26 15.30 1.06 -16.30
C GLU A 26 16.36 1.42 -15.24
N ALA A 27 16.11 1.25 -13.94
CA ALA A 27 17.12 1.61 -12.94
C ALA A 27 18.03 0.43 -12.57
N LYS A 28 19.31 0.52 -12.97
CA LYS A 28 20.44 -0.33 -12.53
C LYS A 28 20.30 -0.70 -11.03
N PRO A 29 20.52 -1.97 -10.65
CA PRO A 29 20.19 -2.48 -9.32
C PRO A 29 20.95 -1.73 -8.22
N LYS A 30 20.26 -0.84 -7.50
CA LYS A 30 20.78 -0.23 -6.28
C LYS A 30 20.62 -1.23 -5.13
N ILE A 31 21.70 -1.93 -4.81
CA ILE A 31 21.78 -2.94 -3.75
C ILE A 31 21.56 -2.27 -2.39
N VAL A 32 20.36 -2.44 -1.81
CA VAL A 32 20.14 -2.21 -0.38
C VAL A 32 20.34 -3.56 0.33
N ARG A 33 21.60 -3.82 0.68
CA ARG A 33 22.13 -4.86 1.60
C ARG A 33 21.25 -6.12 1.74
N ARG A 34 21.50 -7.15 0.90
CA ARG A 34 20.91 -8.53 0.90
C ARG A 34 19.50 -8.73 0.32
N THR A 35 18.96 -7.79 -0.46
CA THR A 35 17.77 -8.05 -1.28
C THR A 35 18.14 -8.26 -2.74
N VAL A 36 17.50 -9.24 -3.38
CA VAL A 36 17.70 -9.60 -4.79
C VAL A 36 16.38 -9.54 -5.54
N ARG A 37 16.43 -9.07 -6.78
CA ARG A 37 15.30 -9.06 -7.71
C ARG A 37 15.65 -9.86 -8.93
N PHE A 38 14.74 -10.69 -9.38
CA PHE A 38 14.91 -11.48 -10.60
C PHE A 38 13.54 -11.83 -11.18
N SER A 39 13.54 -12.15 -12.48
CA SER A 39 12.42 -12.77 -13.17
C SER A 39 12.80 -14.21 -13.49
N GLY A 40 11.81 -15.09 -13.60
CA GLY A 40 12.05 -16.48 -13.95
C GLY A 40 10.75 -17.25 -14.10
N VAL A 41 10.89 -18.53 -14.45
CA VAL A 41 9.78 -19.45 -14.70
C VAL A 41 9.69 -20.42 -13.54
N VAL A 42 8.48 -20.66 -13.01
CA VAL A 42 8.25 -21.67 -11.98
C VAL A 42 8.49 -23.05 -12.58
N GLU A 43 9.48 -23.78 -12.06
CA GLU A 43 9.74 -25.18 -12.44
C GLU A 43 8.99 -26.16 -11.54
N LYS A 44 8.77 -25.77 -10.29
CA LYS A 44 8.12 -26.63 -9.29
C LYS A 44 7.49 -25.81 -8.18
N VAL A 45 6.26 -26.16 -7.84
CA VAL A 45 5.57 -25.71 -6.62
C VAL A 45 5.75 -26.74 -5.51
N GLY A 46 6.14 -26.30 -4.32
CA GLY A 46 6.31 -27.17 -3.15
C GLY A 46 5.70 -26.60 -1.88
N ASP A 47 5.59 -27.44 -0.85
CA ASP A 47 4.92 -27.08 0.40
C ASP A 47 5.59 -25.95 1.18
N LYS A 48 6.88 -25.71 0.95
CA LYS A 48 7.66 -24.67 1.63
C LYS A 48 8.12 -23.56 0.69
N GLY A 49 7.87 -23.65 -0.61
CA GLY A 49 8.49 -22.75 -1.58
C GLY A 49 8.24 -23.08 -3.04
N LEU A 50 8.94 -22.34 -3.88
CA LEU A 50 9.00 -22.53 -5.32
C LEU A 50 10.43 -22.89 -5.73
N LYS A 51 10.58 -23.61 -6.84
CA LYS A 51 11.82 -23.69 -7.59
C LYS A 51 11.63 -22.87 -8.86
N VAL A 52 12.52 -21.90 -9.10
CA VAL A 52 12.35 -20.91 -10.17
C VAL A 52 13.57 -20.93 -11.08
N TYR A 53 13.38 -21.26 -12.35
CA TYR A 53 14.42 -21.16 -13.37
C TYR A 53 14.67 -19.72 -13.74
N VAL A 54 15.94 -19.29 -13.72
CA VAL A 54 16.34 -17.95 -14.13
C VAL A 54 17.26 -18.07 -15.34
N GLU A 55 16.72 -17.78 -16.52
CA GLU A 55 17.39 -17.92 -17.82
C GLU A 55 18.73 -17.18 -17.86
N ARG A 56 18.77 -15.93 -17.37
CA ARG A 56 19.97 -15.08 -17.39
C ARG A 56 21.20 -15.72 -16.73
N ILE A 57 21.00 -16.60 -15.76
CA ILE A 57 22.09 -17.31 -15.07
C ILE A 57 22.06 -18.82 -15.35
N ASN A 58 21.18 -19.27 -16.24
CA ASN A 58 20.93 -20.66 -16.61
C ASN A 58 20.90 -21.60 -15.38
N ARG A 59 20.16 -21.20 -14.33
CA ARG A 59 20.09 -21.93 -13.06
C ARG A 59 18.73 -21.80 -12.41
N SER A 60 18.32 -22.88 -11.75
CA SER A 60 17.13 -22.89 -10.90
C SER A 60 17.47 -22.47 -9.47
N ILE A 61 16.71 -21.53 -8.93
CA ILE A 61 16.87 -20.99 -7.59
C ILE A 61 15.77 -21.57 -6.69
N PRO A 62 16.11 -22.22 -5.55
CA PRO A 62 15.12 -22.57 -4.54
C PRO A 62 14.69 -21.30 -3.78
N LEU A 63 13.39 -21.06 -3.73
CA LEU A 63 12.80 -19.87 -3.14
C LEU A 63 11.86 -20.23 -1.99
N PHE A 64 12.26 -19.87 -0.77
CA PHE A 64 11.44 -20.14 0.41
C PHE A 64 10.22 -19.20 0.46
N CYS A 65 9.04 -19.81 0.40
CA CYS A 65 7.75 -19.11 0.41
C CYS A 65 6.90 -19.44 1.63
N GLY A 66 7.29 -20.35 2.51
CA GLY A 66 6.50 -20.69 3.71
C GLY A 66 6.13 -19.49 4.60
N GLY A 67 4.98 -19.57 5.27
CA GLY A 67 4.46 -18.56 6.18
C GLY A 67 3.27 -17.77 5.63
N LYS A 68 3.01 -16.59 6.22
CA LYS A 68 1.84 -15.74 5.88
C LYS A 68 2.12 -14.74 4.77
N TRP A 69 1.16 -14.61 3.87
CA TRP A 69 1.15 -13.77 2.68
C TRP A 69 -0.09 -12.89 2.64
N VAL A 70 -0.01 -11.82 1.85
CA VAL A 70 -1.09 -10.88 1.61
C VAL A 70 -1.36 -10.85 0.12
N LYS A 71 -2.60 -11.18 -0.27
CA LYS A 71 -3.15 -11.04 -1.63
C LYS A 71 -4.48 -10.29 -1.49
N ASP A 72 -4.72 -9.31 -2.35
CA ASP A 72 -6.00 -8.56 -2.38
C ASP A 72 -6.49 -8.05 -1.01
N ARG A 73 -5.54 -7.65 -0.15
CA ARG A 73 -5.74 -7.14 1.23
C ARG A 73 -6.10 -8.19 2.29
N GLU A 74 -6.26 -9.44 1.90
CA GLU A 74 -6.48 -10.58 2.80
C GLU A 74 -5.17 -11.28 3.14
N VAL A 75 -5.16 -12.05 4.24
CA VAL A 75 -3.98 -12.74 4.74
C VAL A 75 -4.19 -14.24 4.60
N TYR A 76 -3.29 -14.91 3.90
CA TYR A 76 -3.32 -16.35 3.67
C TYR A 76 -2.01 -16.99 4.12
N ASN A 77 -2.05 -18.26 4.50
CA ASN A 77 -0.86 -19.09 4.63
C ASN A 77 -0.42 -19.55 3.24
N TRP A 78 0.88 -19.84 3.09
CA TRP A 78 1.42 -20.37 1.83
C TRP A 78 0.67 -21.60 1.33
N SER A 79 0.28 -22.52 2.23
CA SER A 79 -0.49 -23.72 1.89
C SER A 79 -1.83 -23.43 1.22
N GLU A 80 -2.43 -22.27 1.47
CA GLU A 80 -3.73 -21.85 0.92
C GLU A 80 -3.59 -21.13 -0.43
N ILE A 81 -2.38 -20.70 -0.81
CA ILE A 81 -2.13 -19.90 -2.02
C ILE A 81 -1.06 -20.47 -2.94
N LYS A 82 -0.45 -21.60 -2.58
CA LYS A 82 0.59 -22.25 -3.40
C LYS A 82 0.02 -22.68 -4.76
N ASP A 83 -1.26 -23.05 -4.79
CA ASP A 83 -1.97 -23.50 -6.01
C ASP A 83 -2.36 -22.35 -6.94
N LEU A 84 -2.06 -21.09 -6.56
CA LEU A 84 -2.08 -19.97 -7.51
C LEU A 84 -0.92 -20.03 -8.51
N PHE A 85 0.09 -20.85 -8.24
CA PHE A 85 1.27 -21.03 -9.08
C PHE A 85 1.16 -22.36 -9.80
N ASN A 86 1.62 -22.38 -11.06
CA ASN A 86 1.73 -23.57 -11.86
C ASN A 86 3.13 -23.65 -12.46
N ASP A 87 3.57 -24.86 -12.80
CA ASP A 87 4.80 -25.05 -13.55
C ASP A 87 4.67 -24.36 -14.92
N GLY A 88 5.75 -23.70 -15.37
CA GLY A 88 5.76 -22.85 -16.56
C GLY A 88 5.30 -21.41 -16.32
N MET A 89 4.82 -21.04 -15.13
CA MET A 89 4.37 -19.68 -14.84
C MET A 89 5.54 -18.69 -14.75
N GLU A 90 5.47 -17.60 -15.51
CA GLU A 90 6.41 -16.49 -15.38
C GLU A 90 6.12 -15.65 -14.13
N ILE A 91 7.17 -15.39 -13.36
CA ILE A 91 7.09 -14.60 -12.14
C ILE A 91 8.25 -13.62 -12.01
N ARG A 92 7.97 -12.51 -11.33
CA ARG A 92 8.97 -11.53 -10.87
C ARG A 92 9.03 -11.57 -9.36
N VAL A 93 10.23 -11.72 -8.83
CA VAL A 93 10.48 -11.96 -7.41
C VAL A 93 11.31 -10.83 -6.82
N LEU A 94 10.90 -10.36 -5.65
CA LEU A 94 11.78 -9.69 -4.70
C LEU A 94 12.05 -10.66 -3.54
N ALA A 95 13.29 -11.02 -3.32
CA ALA A 95 13.70 -11.89 -2.22
C ALA A 95 14.76 -11.23 -1.34
N THR A 96 14.90 -11.73 -0.12
CA THR A 96 16.03 -11.44 0.76
C THR A 96 16.83 -12.71 1.00
N VAL A 97 18.14 -12.59 1.14
CA VAL A 97 19.00 -13.74 1.43
C VAL A 97 19.26 -13.80 2.93
N VAL A 98 18.78 -14.87 3.56
CA VAL A 98 19.01 -15.14 4.98
C VAL A 98 20.06 -16.25 5.11
N ARG A 99 21.02 -16.07 6.01
CA ARG A 99 21.95 -17.15 6.38
C ARG A 99 21.28 -18.01 7.45
N ALA A 100 21.13 -19.30 7.17
CA ALA A 100 20.66 -20.31 8.11
C ALA A 100 21.53 -21.57 7.94
N ASN A 101 22.07 -22.11 9.03
CA ASN A 101 22.87 -23.33 9.04
C ASN A 101 23.97 -23.35 7.96
N ASN A 102 24.78 -22.29 7.90
CA ASN A 102 25.85 -22.10 6.92
C ASN A 102 25.42 -22.08 5.43
N ARG A 103 24.11 -22.00 5.16
CA ARG A 103 23.55 -21.88 3.81
C ARG A 103 22.86 -20.53 3.62
N SER A 104 22.95 -20.00 2.41
CA SER A 104 22.22 -18.81 1.99
C SER A 104 20.87 -19.22 1.41
N VAL A 105 19.78 -18.88 2.10
CA VAL A 105 18.42 -19.24 1.68
C VAL A 105 17.72 -17.99 1.14
N PRO A 106 17.34 -17.97 -0.16
CA PRO A 106 16.50 -16.93 -0.72
C PRO A 106 15.08 -17.04 -0.14
N VAL A 107 14.65 -16.01 0.58
CA VAL A 107 13.30 -15.90 1.16
C VAL A 107 12.50 -14.91 0.33
N ALA A 108 11.43 -15.37 -0.31
CA ALA A 108 10.55 -14.51 -1.09
C ALA A 108 9.90 -13.46 -0.20
N LEU A 109 9.94 -12.21 -0.61
CA LEU A 109 9.25 -11.09 0.03
C LEU A 109 8.05 -10.63 -0.77
N VAL A 110 8.16 -10.66 -2.10
CA VAL A 110 7.12 -10.30 -3.05
C VAL A 110 7.23 -11.23 -4.25
N ILE A 111 6.10 -11.73 -4.74
CA ILE A 111 6.01 -12.47 -6.00
C ILE A 111 4.91 -11.82 -6.82
N LYS A 112 5.24 -11.45 -8.05
CA LYS A 112 4.32 -10.88 -9.03
C LYS A 112 4.24 -11.81 -10.24
N ALA A 113 3.04 -12.25 -10.57
CA ALA A 113 2.70 -12.84 -11.86
C ALA A 113 1.87 -11.82 -12.65
N ASP A 114 1.41 -12.19 -13.84
CA ASP A 114 0.61 -11.27 -14.68
C ASP A 114 -0.72 -10.90 -14.00
N ASN A 115 -1.39 -11.89 -13.42
CA ASN A 115 -2.75 -11.72 -12.90
C ASN A 115 -2.83 -11.43 -11.39
N PHE A 116 -1.71 -11.51 -10.67
CA PHE A 116 -1.72 -11.25 -9.23
C PHE A 116 -0.37 -10.82 -8.69
N THR A 117 -0.39 -10.22 -7.50
CA THR A 117 0.83 -9.95 -6.73
C THR A 117 0.59 -10.30 -5.27
N ILE A 118 1.51 -11.06 -4.69
CA ILE A 118 1.46 -11.43 -3.27
C ILE A 118 2.65 -10.83 -2.50
N TYR A 119 2.39 -10.45 -1.26
CA TYR A 119 3.37 -9.84 -0.37
C TYR A 119 3.51 -10.62 0.92
N ARG A 120 4.74 -10.88 1.37
CA ARG A 120 4.95 -11.52 2.67
C ARG A 120 4.39 -10.63 3.78
N ALA A 121 3.53 -11.17 4.64
CA ALA A 121 2.77 -10.38 5.63
C ALA A 121 3.68 -9.59 6.59
N ARG A 122 4.84 -10.15 6.96
CA ARG A 122 5.84 -9.45 7.78
C ARG A 122 6.40 -8.21 7.08
N LEU A 123 6.66 -8.28 5.77
CA LEU A 123 7.11 -7.12 4.99
C LEU A 123 6.04 -6.03 5.01
N VAL A 124 4.78 -6.39 4.74
CA VAL A 124 3.66 -5.45 4.79
C VAL A 124 3.62 -4.77 6.16
N LYS A 125 3.64 -5.53 7.27
CA LYS A 125 3.65 -4.97 8.63
C LYS A 125 4.81 -3.99 8.86
N LEU A 126 6.02 -4.29 8.39
CA LEU A 126 7.20 -3.44 8.54
C LEU A 126 7.09 -2.14 7.74
N ILE A 127 6.74 -2.23 6.46
CA ILE A 127 6.50 -1.05 5.62
C ILE A 127 5.42 -0.20 6.28
N ARG A 128 4.38 -0.85 6.82
CA ARG A 128 3.28 -0.12 7.44
C ARG A 128 3.74 0.72 8.63
N ARG A 129 4.52 0.12 9.52
CA ARG A 129 5.10 0.80 10.68
C ARG A 129 6.02 1.96 10.28
N ARG A 130 6.77 1.82 9.19
CA ARG A 130 7.69 2.86 8.71
C ARG A 130 6.94 4.06 8.15
N ILE A 131 5.92 3.82 7.32
CA ILE A 131 5.03 4.87 6.81
C ILE A 131 4.33 5.56 7.98
N TYR A 132 3.82 4.82 8.97
CA TYR A 132 3.20 5.43 10.15
C TYR A 132 4.14 6.39 10.89
N ARG A 133 5.36 5.94 11.18
CA ARG A 133 6.36 6.78 11.85
C ARG A 133 6.68 8.02 11.03
N TRP A 134 6.84 7.87 9.72
CA TRP A 134 7.12 8.98 8.82
C TRP A 134 5.96 9.99 8.79
N ILE A 135 4.71 9.54 8.66
CA ILE A 135 3.52 10.39 8.75
C ILE A 135 3.52 11.12 10.09
N ARG A 136 3.72 10.42 11.21
CA ARG A 136 3.70 11.02 12.54
C ARG A 136 4.76 12.10 12.73
N SER A 137 5.95 11.96 12.14
CA SER A 137 7.03 12.94 12.28
C SER A 137 6.91 14.13 11.32
N HIS A 138 6.18 14.01 10.21
CA HIS A 138 6.06 15.06 9.19
C HIS A 138 4.65 15.69 9.13
N ALA A 139 3.67 15.10 9.79
CA ALA A 139 2.31 15.60 9.83
C ALA A 139 2.22 16.90 10.61
N ARG A 140 1.59 17.90 10.00
CA ARG A 140 1.18 19.14 10.66
C ARG A 140 -0.33 19.15 10.79
N LYS A 141 -0.84 19.50 11.97
CA LYS A 141 -2.27 19.71 12.15
C LYS A 141 -2.64 21.04 11.52
N ALA A 142 -3.66 21.06 10.67
CA ALA A 142 -4.12 22.26 9.99
C ALA A 142 -5.64 22.25 9.82
N THR A 143 -6.21 23.45 9.70
CA THR A 143 -7.58 23.69 9.23
C THR A 143 -7.48 24.56 7.99
N PHE A 144 -8.15 24.19 6.91
CA PHE A 144 -8.11 24.95 5.66
C PHE A 144 -9.39 24.77 4.84
N ASN A 145 -9.74 25.81 4.08
CA ASN A 145 -10.78 25.74 3.06
C ASN A 145 -10.17 25.22 1.75
N ALA A 146 -10.93 24.40 1.03
CA ALA A 146 -10.58 23.87 -0.28
C ALA A 146 -11.84 23.48 -1.05
N THR A 147 -11.74 23.37 -2.36
CA THR A 147 -12.82 22.93 -3.24
C THR A 147 -12.56 21.49 -3.68
N VAL A 148 -13.59 20.65 -3.71
CA VAL A 148 -13.47 19.25 -4.13
C VAL A 148 -13.35 19.19 -5.65
N SER A 149 -12.30 18.56 -6.15
CA SER A 149 -12.07 18.40 -7.60
C SER A 149 -12.37 16.99 -8.12
N GLU A 150 -12.20 15.96 -7.28
CA GLU A 150 -12.46 14.55 -7.65
C GLU A 150 -12.98 13.77 -6.45
N ILE A 151 -13.88 12.81 -6.71
CA ILE A 151 -14.36 11.84 -5.72
C ILE A 151 -13.99 10.44 -6.20
N GLY A 152 -13.38 9.66 -5.31
CA GLY A 152 -13.19 8.22 -5.53
C GLY A 152 -13.76 7.39 -4.40
N ASP A 153 -13.54 6.08 -4.45
CA ASP A 153 -14.22 5.13 -3.55
C ASP A 153 -13.99 5.35 -2.05
N ASN A 154 -12.90 6.01 -1.69
CA ASN A 154 -12.38 6.05 -0.32
C ASN A 154 -11.59 7.34 -0.06
N TYR A 155 -11.66 8.30 -0.96
CA TYR A 155 -10.89 9.53 -0.95
C TYR A 155 -11.63 10.61 -1.75
N ILE A 156 -11.25 11.85 -1.50
CA ILE A 156 -11.55 12.99 -2.38
C ILE A 156 -10.23 13.70 -2.70
N ILE A 157 -10.17 14.36 -3.84
CA ILE A 157 -9.10 15.31 -4.17
C ILE A 157 -9.67 16.71 -3.97
N VAL A 158 -8.89 17.56 -3.33
CA VAL A 158 -9.27 18.95 -3.07
C VAL A 158 -8.19 19.90 -3.55
N THR A 159 -8.59 21.09 -3.98
CA THR A 159 -7.71 22.16 -4.45
C THR A 159 -7.85 23.39 -3.58
N LYS A 160 -6.73 24.04 -3.30
CA LYS A 160 -6.67 25.37 -2.66
C LYS A 160 -5.70 26.23 -3.45
N GLY A 161 -6.21 27.08 -4.34
CA GLY A 161 -5.40 27.72 -5.37
C GLY A 161 -4.67 26.66 -6.19
N ASN A 162 -3.34 26.78 -6.32
CA ASN A 162 -2.50 25.84 -7.09
C ASN A 162 -2.06 24.60 -6.30
N ILE A 163 -2.61 24.37 -5.10
CA ILE A 163 -2.23 23.24 -4.23
C ILE A 163 -3.30 22.15 -4.28
N THR A 164 -2.87 20.93 -4.59
CA THR A 164 -3.74 19.75 -4.64
C THR A 164 -3.46 18.80 -3.46
N GLY A 165 -4.53 18.40 -2.77
CA GLY A 165 -4.51 17.51 -1.61
C GLY A 165 -5.35 16.25 -1.82
N LEU A 166 -4.79 15.09 -1.47
CA LEU A 166 -5.50 13.82 -1.40
C LEU A 166 -6.04 13.63 0.00
N VAL A 167 -7.36 13.77 0.17
CA VAL A 167 -8.03 13.65 1.46
C VAL A 167 -8.56 12.24 1.62
N VAL A 168 -8.14 11.56 2.67
CA VAL A 168 -8.59 10.20 2.90
C VAL A 168 -9.96 10.20 3.55
N MET A 169 -10.95 9.61 2.86
CA MET A 169 -12.34 9.53 3.32
C MET A 169 -12.73 8.15 3.85
N LYS A 170 -11.87 7.14 3.72
CA LYS A 170 -12.16 5.79 4.23
C LYS A 170 -12.41 5.75 5.74
N GLY A 171 -13.51 5.12 6.15
CA GLY A 171 -13.84 4.82 7.55
C GLY A 171 -15.27 5.19 7.88
N LYS A 172 -15.66 5.01 9.15
CA LYS A 172 -16.95 5.46 9.67
C LYS A 172 -16.90 6.96 9.93
N TRP A 173 -17.92 7.67 9.45
CA TRP A 173 -18.13 9.08 9.71
C TRP A 173 -19.38 9.24 10.55
N VAL A 174 -19.36 10.27 11.39
CA VAL A 174 -20.48 10.62 12.24
C VAL A 174 -20.80 12.09 12.08
N SER A 175 -22.07 12.44 12.16
CA SER A 175 -22.52 13.82 12.30
C SER A 175 -22.05 14.41 13.64
N GLU A 176 -22.28 15.71 13.86
CA GLU A 176 -22.03 16.31 15.18
C GLU A 176 -22.82 15.66 16.31
N ASN A 177 -24.00 15.11 16.00
CA ASN A 177 -24.88 14.46 16.95
C ASN A 177 -24.50 12.99 17.21
N GLY A 178 -23.42 12.49 16.58
CA GLY A 178 -22.91 11.13 16.78
C GLY A 178 -23.57 10.05 15.92
N THR A 179 -24.52 10.41 15.07
CA THR A 179 -25.17 9.48 14.12
C THR A 179 -24.18 9.10 13.02
N GLU A 180 -24.09 7.81 12.68
CA GLU A 180 -23.30 7.35 11.53
C GLU A 180 -23.87 7.92 10.23
N VAL A 181 -23.00 8.44 9.36
CA VAL A 181 -23.37 9.06 8.09
C VAL A 181 -22.47 8.55 6.96
N ASP A 182 -23.01 8.47 5.73
CA ASP A 182 -22.17 8.34 4.54
C ASP A 182 -21.73 9.74 4.09
N TRP A 183 -20.43 9.95 4.04
CA TRP A 183 -19.84 11.23 3.65
C TRP A 183 -20.10 11.57 2.18
N ARG A 184 -20.43 10.56 1.35
CA ARG A 184 -20.74 10.76 -0.07
C ARG A 184 -22.05 11.51 -0.29
N ASP A 185 -22.98 11.42 0.65
CA ASP A 185 -24.27 12.09 0.55
C ASP A 185 -24.13 13.62 0.67
N TYR A 186 -22.98 14.09 1.15
CA TYR A 186 -22.72 15.51 1.41
C TYR A 186 -21.70 16.14 0.46
N ILE A 187 -20.99 15.36 -0.35
CA ILE A 187 -19.86 15.85 -1.12
C ILE A 187 -20.03 15.49 -2.60
N SER A 188 -20.02 16.52 -3.44
CA SER A 188 -19.94 16.41 -4.90
C SER A 188 -18.70 17.17 -5.43
N PRO A 189 -18.28 16.94 -6.69
CA PRO A 189 -17.30 17.80 -7.33
C PRO A 189 -17.76 19.28 -7.27
N ASN A 190 -16.82 20.20 -7.11
CA ASN A 190 -17.02 21.63 -6.89
C ASN A 190 -17.64 22.01 -5.53
N THR A 191 -17.81 21.07 -4.60
CA THR A 191 -18.23 21.40 -3.23
C THR A 191 -17.10 22.09 -2.48
N ASP A 192 -17.40 23.24 -1.87
CA ASP A 192 -16.49 23.90 -0.94
C ASP A 192 -16.53 23.28 0.45
N VAL A 193 -15.36 22.95 0.98
CA VAL A 193 -15.20 22.26 2.26
C VAL A 193 -14.15 22.93 3.14
N THR A 194 -14.40 22.97 4.45
CA THR A 194 -13.37 23.28 5.44
C THR A 194 -12.90 21.97 6.07
N ILE A 195 -11.62 21.64 5.89
CA ILE A 195 -11.03 20.40 6.37
C ILE A 195 -10.13 20.69 7.56
N ARG A 196 -10.41 20.02 8.69
CA ARG A 196 -9.51 19.97 9.84
C ARG A 196 -8.84 18.61 9.89
N GLY A 197 -7.52 18.55 9.84
CA GLY A 197 -6.81 17.27 9.77
C GLY A 197 -5.31 17.35 9.96
N PHE A 198 -4.66 16.21 9.78
CA PHE A 198 -3.21 16.12 9.64
C PHE A 198 -2.85 16.20 8.16
N VAL A 199 -1.94 17.11 7.81
CA VAL A 199 -1.45 17.33 6.46
C VAL A 199 0.01 16.91 6.39
N VAL A 200 0.35 16.13 5.37
CA VAL A 200 1.72 15.66 5.12
C VAL A 200 2.07 15.94 3.67
N LYS A 201 3.20 16.59 3.41
CA LYS A 201 3.74 16.73 2.06
C LYS A 201 4.24 15.37 1.56
N LEU A 202 3.74 14.92 0.42
CA LEU A 202 4.16 13.65 -0.16
C LEU A 202 5.55 13.81 -0.82
N PRO A 203 6.41 12.78 -0.73
CA PRO A 203 7.71 12.80 -1.40
C PRO A 203 7.59 12.72 -2.93
N ARG A 204 6.46 12.22 -3.43
CA ARG A 204 6.09 12.19 -4.85
C ARG A 204 4.59 12.41 -4.97
N GLU A 205 4.17 13.06 -6.04
CA GLU A 205 2.76 13.29 -6.32
C GLU A 205 2.01 11.96 -6.50
N ARG A 206 0.75 11.97 -6.07
CA ARG A 206 -0.16 10.82 -6.17
C ARG A 206 -1.52 11.31 -6.59
N LYS A 207 -2.03 10.80 -7.73
CA LYS A 207 -3.29 11.28 -8.32
C LYS A 207 -3.28 12.81 -8.49
N GLY A 208 -2.16 13.37 -8.95
CA GLY A 208 -1.97 14.83 -9.04
C GLY A 208 -1.86 15.58 -7.69
N ALA A 209 -2.04 14.91 -6.55
CA ALA A 209 -1.93 15.54 -5.24
C ALA A 209 -0.49 15.53 -4.70
N LYS A 210 -0.07 16.69 -4.19
CA LYS A 210 1.24 16.89 -3.53
C LYS A 210 1.18 16.72 -2.02
N TYR A 211 -0.03 16.73 -1.46
CA TYR A 211 -0.27 16.59 -0.03
C TYR A 211 -1.21 15.42 0.25
N LEU A 212 -0.93 14.69 1.33
CA LEU A 212 -1.84 13.73 1.93
C LEU A 212 -2.53 14.38 3.13
N VAL A 213 -3.85 14.29 3.18
CA VAL A 213 -4.66 14.83 4.26
C VAL A 213 -5.39 13.70 4.96
N ILE A 214 -5.18 13.59 6.26
CA ILE A 214 -5.90 12.69 7.15
C ILE A 214 -6.91 13.55 7.91
N PRO A 215 -8.17 13.64 7.45
CA PRO A 215 -9.16 14.51 8.05
C PRO A 215 -9.56 13.98 9.43
N LEU A 216 -9.70 14.89 10.39
CA LEU A 216 -10.34 14.66 11.68
C LEU A 216 -11.82 15.04 11.63
N GLY A 217 -12.14 16.07 10.86
CA GLY A 217 -13.50 16.48 10.53
C GLY A 217 -13.51 17.36 9.29
N ILE A 218 -14.66 17.43 8.66
CA ILE A 218 -14.93 18.20 7.45
C ILE A 218 -16.23 18.96 7.69
N LYS A 219 -16.22 20.26 7.40
CA LYS A 219 -17.41 21.11 7.35
C LYS A 219 -17.78 21.31 5.88
N ILE A 220 -19.04 21.06 5.54
CA ILE A 220 -19.65 21.28 4.23
C ILE A 220 -20.91 22.13 4.45
N GLY A 221 -20.90 23.39 3.98
CA GLY A 221 -21.93 24.35 4.38
C GLY A 221 -22.05 24.42 5.91
N ASP A 222 -23.25 24.19 6.44
CA ASP A 222 -23.50 24.12 7.89
C ASP A 222 -23.33 22.71 8.48
N THR A 223 -23.14 21.70 7.65
CA THR A 223 -22.96 20.31 8.11
C THR A 223 -21.52 20.05 8.51
N ILE A 224 -21.31 19.48 9.69
CA ILE A 224 -19.99 19.00 10.12
C ILE A 224 -20.04 17.49 10.31
N ILE A 225 -19.18 16.79 9.56
CA ILE A 225 -18.94 15.37 9.73
C ILE A 225 -17.56 15.13 10.34
N LYS A 226 -17.50 14.24 11.32
CA LYS A 226 -16.27 13.89 12.04
C LYS A 226 -15.98 12.41 11.80
N ARG A 227 -14.70 12.04 11.78
CA ARG A 227 -14.37 10.62 11.82
C ARG A 227 -14.79 10.05 13.17
N ALA A 228 -15.49 8.91 13.16
CA ALA A 228 -15.85 8.22 14.38
C ALA A 228 -14.59 7.92 15.22
N ARG A 229 -14.54 8.45 16.45
CA ARG A 229 -13.49 8.07 17.40
C ARG A 229 -13.79 6.66 17.89
N ARG A 230 -12.87 5.74 17.60
CA ARG A 230 -12.81 4.42 18.24
C ARG A 230 -11.72 4.41 19.29
#